data_AF-A0A377LP79-F1
#
_entry.id   AF-A0A377LP79-F1
#
_cell.length_a   1.000
_cell.length_b   1.000
_cell.length_c   1.000
_cell.angle_alpha   90.00
_cell.angle_beta   90.00
_cell.angle_gamma   90.00
#
_symmetry.space_group_name_H-M   'P 1'
#
loop_
_entity.id
_entity.type
_entity.pdbx_description
1 polymer ?
#
loop_
_entity_poly.entity_id
_entity_poly.type
_entity_poly.pdbx_seq_one_letter_code
_entity_poly.pdbx_strand_id
1 'polypeptide(L)'
;MRELEPRLFSFNNPAGACPTCDGLGVQQYFDPDRVIQNPELSLAGGAIRGWDKRNFYYFQMLKSLAEHYKFDVEAPWASLSPNVHKVILFGSGKENIEFKYMNDRGDTSVRRHPFEGVLHNMERRYKETESSAVARGAGEVHQQPLLRHL
;
A
#
# COMPACT_ATOMS: atom_id res chain seq x y z
N MET A 1 37.76 5.98 0.77
CA MET A 1 37.27 5.70 2.13
C MET A 1 36.80 7.04 2.69
N ARG A 2 35.53 7.20 3.06
CA ARG A 2 35.03 8.48 3.61
C ARG A 2 35.57 8.62 5.03
N GLU A 3 36.24 9.73 5.31
CA GLU A 3 36.76 10.08 6.63
C GLU A 3 35.60 10.24 7.63
N LEU A 4 35.76 9.67 8.82
CA LEU A 4 34.73 9.71 9.87
C LEU A 4 34.68 11.12 10.47
N GLU A 5 33.78 11.94 9.96
CA GLU A 5 33.54 13.29 10.46
C GLU A 5 32.37 13.32 11.46
N PRO A 6 32.41 14.19 12.49
CA PRO A 6 31.39 14.28 13.54
C PRO A 6 29.95 14.46 13.02
N ARG A 7 29.79 15.08 11.84
CA ARG A 7 28.50 15.28 11.17
C ARG A 7 27.80 13.97 10.74
N LEU A 8 28.55 12.88 10.57
CA LEU A 8 28.00 11.55 10.27
C LEU A 8 27.26 10.92 11.45
N PHE A 9 27.49 11.41 12.67
CA PHE A 9 26.85 10.92 13.89
C PHE A 9 25.74 11.86 14.41
N SER A 10 25.47 12.93 13.66
CA SER A 10 24.38 13.85 13.98
C SER A 10 23.11 13.42 13.27
N PHE A 11 22.10 13.04 14.04
CA PHE A 11 20.76 12.71 13.51
C PHE A 11 20.04 13.91 12.89
N ASN A 12 20.47 15.13 13.22
CA ASN A 12 19.99 16.37 12.61
C ASN A 12 20.73 16.74 11.33
N ASN A 13 21.72 15.94 10.90
CA ASN A 13 22.44 16.15 9.65
C ASN A 13 22.03 15.08 8.62
N PRO A 14 21.64 15.45 7.39
CA PRO A 14 21.27 14.50 6.34
C PRO A 14 22.33 13.43 6.05
N ALA A 15 23.62 13.74 6.28
CA ALA A 15 24.71 12.79 6.10
C ALA A 15 24.77 11.69 7.20
N GLY A 16 24.17 11.95 8.37
CA GLY A 16 24.09 11.02 9.50
C GLY A 16 22.68 10.50 9.80
N ALA A 17 21.67 11.02 9.12
CA ALA A 17 20.29 10.57 9.24
C ALA A 17 20.11 9.17 8.64
N CYS A 18 19.37 8.32 9.34
CA CYS A 18 18.98 7.02 8.82
C CYS A 18 18.04 7.24 7.61
N PRO A 19 18.37 6.77 6.40
CA PRO A 19 17.61 7.09 5.19
C PRO A 19 16.20 6.48 5.17
N THR A 20 15.90 5.51 6.04
CA THR A 20 14.57 4.88 6.16
C THR A 20 13.62 5.63 7.08
N CYS A 21 14.12 6.43 8.03
CA CYS A 21 13.29 7.20 8.97
C CYS A 21 13.67 8.68 9.04
N ASP A 22 14.50 9.16 8.13
CA ASP A 22 15.03 10.52 8.05
C ASP A 22 15.57 11.06 9.39
N GLY A 23 16.19 10.17 10.17
CA GLY A 23 16.72 10.50 11.51
C GLY A 23 15.68 10.62 12.63
N LEU A 24 14.38 10.42 12.37
CA LEU A 24 13.30 10.52 13.37
C LEU A 24 13.21 9.32 14.30
N GLY A 25 13.77 8.16 13.91
CA GLY A 25 13.74 6.94 14.73
C GLY A 25 12.38 6.23 14.80
N VAL A 26 11.37 6.72 14.08
CA VAL A 26 10.04 6.13 13.97
C VAL A 26 9.72 5.91 12.50
N GLN A 27 9.08 4.78 12.18
CA GLN A 27 8.51 4.56 10.85
C GLN A 27 6.99 4.63 10.98
N GLN A 28 6.43 5.47 10.14
CA GLN A 28 4.99 5.56 9.94
C GLN A 28 4.51 4.35 9.14
N TYR A 29 3.49 3.65 9.64
CA TYR A 29 2.93 2.47 8.98
C TYR A 29 1.40 2.52 8.97
N PHE A 30 0.80 1.80 8.03
CA PHE A 30 -0.65 1.59 7.97
C PHE A 30 -1.00 0.31 8.70
N ASP A 31 -1.83 0.43 9.73
CA ASP A 31 -2.40 -0.71 10.45
C ASP A 31 -3.41 -1.45 9.55
N PRO A 32 -3.17 -2.74 9.19
CA PRO A 32 -4.07 -3.50 8.33
C PRO A 32 -5.52 -3.54 8.83
N ASP A 33 -5.71 -3.62 10.15
CA ASP A 33 -7.05 -3.75 10.76
C ASP A 33 -7.83 -2.43 10.67
N ARG A 34 -7.13 -1.29 10.60
CA ARG A 34 -7.74 0.03 10.41
C ARG A 34 -8.01 0.35 8.94
N VAL A 35 -7.31 -0.32 8.02
CA VAL A 35 -7.51 -0.16 6.57
C VAL A 35 -8.81 -0.82 6.12
N ILE A 36 -9.17 -1.93 6.77
CA ILE A 36 -10.45 -2.61 6.57
C ILE A 36 -11.53 -1.84 7.35
N GLN A 37 -12.38 -1.11 6.63
CA GLN A 37 -13.42 -0.26 7.22
C GLN A 37 -14.60 -1.08 7.76
N ASN A 38 -14.98 -2.13 7.03
CA ASN A 38 -16.07 -3.01 7.42
C ASN A 38 -15.86 -4.41 6.82
N PRO A 39 -15.51 -5.42 7.65
CA PRO A 39 -15.30 -6.80 7.20
C PRO A 39 -16.55 -7.49 6.64
N GLU A 40 -17.75 -7.01 6.98
CA GLU A 40 -19.03 -7.57 6.50
C GLU A 40 -19.36 -7.12 5.07
N LEU A 41 -18.71 -6.06 4.58
CA LEU A 41 -18.86 -5.61 3.20
C LEU A 41 -17.92 -6.39 2.28
N SER A 42 -18.27 -6.42 1.01
CA SER A 42 -17.37 -6.91 -0.03
C SER A 42 -16.35 -5.86 -0.42
N LEU A 43 -15.30 -6.27 -1.15
CA LEU A 43 -14.35 -5.33 -1.74
C LEU A 43 -15.06 -4.34 -2.66
N ALA A 44 -15.93 -4.87 -3.53
CA ALA A 44 -16.78 -4.07 -4.40
C ALA A 44 -17.68 -3.09 -3.63
N GLY A 45 -18.12 -3.49 -2.43
CA GLY A 45 -18.99 -2.73 -1.52
C GLY A 45 -18.27 -1.74 -0.60
N GLY A 46 -16.94 -1.65 -0.64
CA GLY A 46 -16.20 -0.67 0.17
C GLY A 46 -15.67 -1.22 1.50
N ALA A 47 -15.39 -2.52 1.59
CA ALA A 47 -14.65 -3.08 2.73
C ALA A 47 -13.31 -2.37 2.96
N ILE A 48 -12.65 -1.95 1.87
CA ILE A 48 -11.42 -1.15 1.89
C ILE A 48 -11.70 0.16 1.16
N ARG A 49 -11.49 1.29 1.83
CA ARG A 49 -11.79 2.62 1.28
C ARG A 49 -10.99 2.88 0.01
N GLY A 50 -11.69 3.26 -1.06
CA GLY A 50 -11.06 3.63 -2.34
C GLY A 50 -10.62 2.45 -3.20
N TRP A 51 -10.81 1.22 -2.71
CA TRP A 51 -10.61 -0.04 -3.41
C TRP A 51 -11.96 -0.71 -3.69
N ASP A 52 -12.90 0.09 -4.19
CA ASP A 52 -14.30 -0.27 -4.40
C ASP A 52 -14.80 0.17 -5.78
N LYS A 53 -16.06 -0.13 -6.12
CA LYS A 53 -16.68 0.20 -7.42
C LYS A 53 -16.59 1.67 -7.83
N ARG A 54 -16.47 2.60 -6.88
CA ARG A 54 -16.37 4.05 -7.15
C ARG A 54 -15.00 4.43 -7.71
N ASN A 55 -13.97 3.64 -7.43
CA ASN A 55 -12.66 3.79 -8.04
C ASN A 55 -12.47 2.77 -9.15
N PHE A 56 -12.85 3.16 -10.37
CA PHE A 56 -12.87 2.27 -11.52
C PHE A 56 -11.51 1.64 -11.82
N TYR A 57 -10.41 2.37 -11.64
CA TYR A 57 -9.06 1.87 -11.89
C TYR A 57 -8.68 0.73 -10.93
N TYR A 58 -8.80 0.95 -9.61
CA TYR A 58 -8.49 -0.08 -8.62
C TYR A 58 -9.48 -1.24 -8.66
N PHE A 59 -10.76 -0.96 -8.95
CA PHE A 59 -11.76 -2.03 -9.03
C PHE A 59 -11.49 -3.00 -10.18
N GLN A 60 -11.07 -2.52 -11.35
CA GLN A 60 -10.65 -3.39 -12.46
C GLN A 60 -9.43 -4.25 -12.10
N MET A 61 -8.51 -3.69 -11.32
CA MET A 61 -7.35 -4.41 -10.81
C MET A 61 -7.79 -5.53 -9.87
N LEU A 62 -8.71 -5.26 -8.93
CA LEU A 62 -9.28 -6.28 -8.04
C LEU A 62 -10.04 -7.36 -8.79
N LYS A 63 -10.77 -7.02 -9.87
CA LYS A 63 -11.42 -8.02 -10.72
C LYS A 63 -10.41 -8.94 -11.40
N SER A 64 -9.35 -8.39 -11.96
CA SER A 64 -8.30 -9.20 -12.59
C SER A 64 -7.58 -10.09 -11.55
N LEU A 65 -7.37 -9.56 -10.34
CA LEU A 65 -6.82 -10.31 -9.22
C LEU A 65 -7.75 -11.46 -8.78
N ALA A 66 -9.05 -11.20 -8.75
CA ALA A 66 -10.09 -12.18 -8.47
C ALA A 66 -10.15 -13.29 -9.53
N GLU A 67 -10.03 -12.94 -10.82
CA GLU A 67 -9.93 -13.92 -11.91
C GLU A 67 -8.70 -14.82 -11.77
N HIS A 68 -7.57 -14.28 -11.30
CA HIS A 68 -6.32 -15.01 -11.12
C HIS A 68 -6.35 -15.95 -9.90
N TYR A 69 -6.69 -15.42 -8.72
CA TYR A 69 -6.70 -16.18 -7.46
C TYR A 69 -8.02 -16.89 -7.16
N LYS A 70 -9.02 -16.79 -8.06
CA LYS A 70 -10.31 -17.48 -7.98
C LYS A 70 -11.10 -17.16 -6.70
N PHE A 71 -11.23 -15.87 -6.38
CA PHE A 71 -12.11 -15.41 -5.31
C PHE A 71 -13.22 -14.50 -5.85
N ASP A 72 -14.26 -14.30 -5.06
CA ASP A 72 -15.37 -13.40 -5.42
C ASP A 72 -15.15 -12.01 -4.81
N VAL A 73 -15.11 -10.97 -5.65
CA VAL A 73 -14.94 -9.57 -5.23
C VAL A 73 -16.22 -9.00 -4.59
N GLU A 74 -17.36 -9.66 -4.80
CA GLU A 74 -18.66 -9.31 -4.22
C GLU A 74 -18.96 -10.07 -2.92
N ALA A 75 -18.16 -11.08 -2.56
CA ALA A 75 -18.28 -11.77 -1.29
C ALA A 75 -17.82 -10.87 -0.12
N PRO A 76 -18.44 -10.98 1.07
CA PRO A 76 -17.98 -10.28 2.28
C PRO A 76 -16.50 -10.52 2.53
N TRP A 77 -15.76 -9.48 2.92
CA TRP A 77 -14.32 -9.56 3.18
C TRP A 77 -14.01 -10.66 4.21
N ALA A 78 -14.77 -10.74 5.30
CA ALA A 78 -14.60 -11.75 6.34
C ALA A 78 -14.76 -13.21 5.84
N SER A 79 -15.45 -13.41 4.71
CA SER A 79 -15.63 -14.75 4.13
C SER A 79 -14.47 -15.19 3.21
N LEU A 80 -13.61 -14.26 2.80
CA LEU A 80 -12.47 -14.56 1.94
C LEU A 80 -11.39 -15.35 2.70
N SER A 81 -10.66 -16.19 1.97
CA SER A 81 -9.57 -16.98 2.57
C SER A 81 -8.43 -16.09 3.09
N PRO A 82 -7.69 -16.52 4.13
CA PRO A 82 -6.53 -15.78 4.64
C PRO A 82 -5.46 -15.50 3.58
N ASN A 83 -5.32 -16.39 2.59
CA ASN A 83 -4.40 -16.18 1.46
C ASN A 83 -4.84 -15.01 0.58
N VAL A 84 -6.14 -14.88 0.32
CA VAL A 84 -6.71 -13.77 -0.44
C VAL A 84 -6.53 -12.46 0.33
N HIS A 85 -6.78 -12.45 1.65
CA HIS A 85 -6.50 -11.27 2.49
C HIS A 85 -5.05 -10.84 2.37
N LYS A 86 -4.12 -11.79 2.48
CA LYS A 86 -2.69 -11.52 2.41
C LYS A 86 -2.29 -10.92 1.06
N VAL A 87 -2.76 -11.50 -0.05
CA VAL A 87 -2.45 -10.99 -1.40
C VAL A 87 -3.04 -9.60 -1.59
N ILE A 88 -4.26 -9.34 -1.12
CA ILE A 88 -4.88 -8.02 -1.28
C ILE A 88 -4.13 -6.96 -0.48
N LEU A 89 -3.78 -7.25 0.78
CA LEU A 89 -3.13 -6.28 1.65
C LEU A 89 -1.66 -6.05 1.29
N PHE A 90 -0.91 -7.13 1.06
CA PHE A 90 0.55 -7.11 0.94
C PHE A 90 1.06 -7.39 -0.49
N GLY A 91 0.19 -7.69 -1.43
CA GLY A 91 0.54 -7.92 -2.83
C GLY A 91 0.86 -9.38 -3.17
N SER A 92 1.12 -9.61 -4.46
CA SER A 92 1.46 -10.94 -5.01
C SER A 92 2.96 -11.26 -4.97
N GLY A 93 3.76 -10.40 -4.34
CA GLY A 93 5.22 -10.54 -4.29
C GLY A 93 5.84 -10.44 -5.69
N LYS A 94 6.36 -11.56 -6.20
CA LYS A 94 6.99 -11.63 -7.54
C LYS A 94 6.09 -12.24 -8.61
N GLU A 95 4.91 -12.72 -8.23
CA GLU A 95 3.98 -13.35 -9.15
C GLU A 95 3.36 -12.31 -10.08
N ASN A 96 3.57 -12.47 -11.39
CA ASN A 96 3.00 -11.60 -12.40
C ASN A 96 1.55 -11.99 -12.68
N ILE A 97 0.68 -10.98 -12.67
CA ILE A 97 -0.75 -11.13 -12.88
C ILE A 97 -1.15 -10.32 -14.09
N GLU A 98 -2.09 -10.85 -14.87
CA GLU A 98 -2.63 -10.19 -16.03
C GLU A 98 -3.76 -9.24 -15.62
N PHE A 99 -3.52 -7.93 -15.74
CA PHE A 99 -4.48 -6.89 -15.44
C PHE A 99 -5.08 -6.33 -16.72
N LYS A 100 -6.41 -6.37 -16.79
CA LYS A 100 -7.20 -5.80 -17.90
C LYS A 100 -7.73 -4.44 -17.47
N TYR A 101 -7.42 -3.41 -18.25
CA TYR A 101 -7.88 -2.04 -18.04
C TYR A 101 -8.68 -1.57 -19.24
N MET A 102 -9.94 -1.26 -19.02
CA MET A 102 -10.85 -0.62 -19.95
C MET A 102 -10.78 0.90 -19.74
N ASN A 103 -10.62 1.64 -20.84
CA ASN A 103 -10.72 3.09 -20.86
C ASN A 103 -12.17 3.54 -21.09
N ASP A 104 -12.42 4.85 -21.00
CA ASP A 104 -13.77 5.42 -21.21
C ASP A 104 -14.30 5.24 -22.64
N ARG A 105 -13.42 4.93 -23.60
CA ARG A 105 -13.77 4.66 -25.00
C ARG A 105 -14.13 3.19 -25.28
N GLY A 106 -13.99 2.33 -24.27
CA GLY A 106 -14.23 0.88 -24.38
C GLY A 106 -13.03 0.06 -24.86
N ASP A 107 -11.88 0.68 -25.14
CA ASP A 107 -10.67 -0.06 -25.48
C ASP A 107 -10.13 -0.76 -24.24
N THR A 108 -9.77 -2.04 -24.39
CA THR A 108 -9.16 -2.82 -23.32
C THR A 108 -7.65 -2.95 -23.56
N SER A 109 -6.86 -2.52 -22.57
CA SER A 109 -5.42 -2.74 -22.53
C SER A 109 -5.07 -3.80 -21.49
N VAL A 110 -4.13 -4.68 -21.83
CA VAL A 110 -3.69 -5.77 -20.95
C VAL A 110 -2.26 -5.50 -20.51
N ARG A 111 -1.99 -5.58 -19.21
CA ARG A 111 -0.64 -5.44 -18.65
C ARG A 111 -0.34 -6.59 -17.72
N ARG A 112 0.93 -6.99 -17.66
CA ARG A 112 1.42 -8.04 -16.76
C ARG A 112 2.41 -7.46 -15.79
N HIS A 113 2.09 -7.51 -14.51
CA HIS A 113 2.98 -7.08 -13.42
C HIS A 113 2.53 -7.72 -12.11
N PRO A 114 3.35 -7.69 -11.05
CA PRO A 114 2.91 -8.09 -9.73
C PRO A 114 1.91 -7.10 -9.16
N PHE A 115 0.99 -7.59 -8.34
CA PHE A 115 0.10 -6.74 -7.56
C PHE A 115 0.88 -6.16 -6.38
N GLU A 116 0.90 -4.83 -6.26
CA GLU A 116 1.63 -4.10 -5.22
C GLU A 116 1.10 -4.41 -3.81
N GLY A 117 -0.21 -4.61 -3.67
CA GLY A 117 -0.89 -4.67 -2.39
C GLY A 117 -1.44 -3.31 -1.96
N VAL A 118 -2.58 -3.32 -1.28
CA VAL A 118 -3.26 -2.12 -0.78
C VAL A 118 -2.36 -1.30 0.15
N LEU A 119 -1.71 -1.96 1.11
CA LEU A 119 -0.91 -1.28 2.14
C LEU A 119 0.32 -0.62 1.54
N HIS A 120 1.05 -1.35 0.67
CA HIS A 120 2.21 -0.79 -0.02
C HIS A 120 1.81 0.37 -0.94
N ASN A 121 0.67 0.28 -1.63
CA ASN A 121 0.16 1.37 -2.44
C ASN A 121 -0.15 2.61 -1.60
N MET A 122 -0.80 2.44 -0.45
CA MET A 122 -1.09 3.53 0.48
C MET A 122 0.18 4.16 1.04
N GLU A 123 1.16 3.33 1.43
CA GLU A 123 2.45 3.80 1.96
C GLU A 123 3.24 4.60 0.92
N ARG A 124 3.31 4.10 -0.32
CA ARG A 124 3.95 4.81 -1.43
C ARG A 124 3.25 6.13 -1.75
N ARG A 125 1.91 6.13 -1.89
CA ARG A 125 1.15 7.35 -2.18
C ARG A 125 1.25 8.38 -1.05
N TYR A 126 1.30 7.93 0.20
CA TYR A 126 1.52 8.81 1.34
C TYR A 126 2.90 9.47 1.28
N LYS A 127 3.96 8.69 1.05
CA LYS A 127 5.34 9.21 0.90
C LYS A 127 5.46 10.18 -0.29
N GLU A 128 4.85 9.87 -1.43
CA GLU A 128 4.81 10.76 -2.60
C GLU A 128 4.04 12.06 -2.31
N THR A 129 2.96 11.98 -1.53
CA THR A 129 2.16 13.14 -1.11
C THR A 129 2.96 14.01 -0.14
N GLU A 130 3.58 13.46 0.90
CA GLU A 130 4.44 14.23 1.83
C GLU A 130 5.66 14.83 1.11
N SER A 131 6.26 14.10 0.17
CA SER A 131 7.38 14.61 -0.64
C SER A 131 6.97 15.74 -1.59
N SER A 132 5.69 15.82 -1.98
CA SER A 132 5.14 16.94 -2.76
C SER A 132 4.51 18.02 -1.87
N ALA A 133 4.13 17.66 -0.63
CA ALA A 133 3.48 18.49 0.35
C ALA A 133 4.45 18.89 1.47
N VAL A 134 5.26 19.91 1.17
CA VAL A 134 5.70 20.89 2.19
C VAL A 134 4.49 21.68 2.77
N ALA A 135 3.24 21.32 2.48
CA ALA A 135 2.08 21.98 3.07
C ALA A 135 0.88 21.04 3.30
N ARG A 136 0.74 20.67 4.57
CA ARG A 136 -0.54 20.47 5.29
C ARG A 136 -1.33 19.20 4.96
N GLY A 137 -0.97 18.15 5.70
CA GLY A 137 -1.82 17.57 6.73
C GLY A 137 -3.01 16.75 6.26
N ALA A 138 -2.91 15.42 6.37
CA ALA A 138 -4.06 14.54 6.57
C ALA A 138 -3.64 13.13 7.04
N GLY A 139 -4.39 12.61 8.02
CA GLY A 139 -4.46 11.18 8.35
C GLY A 139 -3.68 10.80 9.61
N GLU A 140 -4.36 10.18 10.58
CA GLU A 140 -3.70 9.58 11.75
C GLU A 140 -2.79 8.44 11.29
N VAL A 141 -1.50 8.72 11.27
CA VAL A 141 -0.46 7.74 11.00
C VAL A 141 0.12 7.26 12.33
N HIS A 142 0.11 5.95 12.55
CA HIS A 142 0.68 5.37 13.77
C HIS A 142 2.20 5.34 13.67
N GLN A 143 2.86 5.76 14.75
CA GLN A 143 4.30 5.67 14.91
C GLN A 143 4.61 4.40 15.70
N GLN A 144 5.37 3.47 15.12
CA GLN A 144 6.00 2.40 15.88
C GLN A 144 7.49 2.68 16.05
N PRO A 145 8.05 2.50 17.27
CA PRO A 145 9.48 2.55 17.48
C PRO A 145 10.13 1.38 16.75
N LEU A 146 11.20 1.65 15.99
CA LEU A 146 12.05 0.59 15.46
C LEU A 146 12.73 -0.09 16.67
N LEU A 147 12.26 -1.27 17.06
CA LEU A 147 12.91 -2.11 18.07
C LEU A 147 14.33 -2.38 17.59
N ARG A 148 15.31 -1.76 18.28
CA ARG A 148 16.73 -2.03 18.14
C ARG A 148 16.94 -3.53 18.24
N HIS A 149 17.16 -4.18 17.10
CA HIS A 149 17.82 -5.47 17.09
C HIS A 149 19.28 -5.15 17.42
N LEU A 150 19.61 -5.36 18.69
CA LEU A 150 20.97 -5.38 19.20
C LEU A 150 21.76 -6.51 18.53
#